data_AF-A0A086PE95-F1
#
_entry.id   AF-A0A086PE95-F1
#
_cell.length_a   1.000
_cell.length_b   1.000
_cell.length_c   1.000
_cell.angle_alpha   90.00
_cell.angle_beta   90.00
_cell.angle_gamma   90.00
#
_symmetry.space_group_name_H-M   'P 1'
#
loop_
_entity.id
_entity.type
_entity.pdbx_description
1 polymer ?
#
loop_
_entity_poly.entity_id
_entity_poly.type
_entity_poly.pdbx_seq_one_letter_code
_entity_poly.pdbx_strand_id
1 'polypeptide(L)'
;MGVRFRSEWPYFRYMLGPVVRLGGAKHSSPWNWKRGWWRHRPRFFLGDAMPTMPKRLRPAGTRSQAQARKEADDRRGSAASRGYTSRWSKAAATFRRGHPLCEYCSLEDRVEPSTLVDHLYPHRTYDGVFWRVEWWVASCASCHSGMKQAVEAAGKAAIDALARRLGREPLT
;
A
#
# COMPACT_ATOMS: atom_id res chain seq x y z
N MET A 1 -19.60 -38.75 -2.02
CA MET A 1 -19.21 -37.98 -0.81
C MET A 1 -18.23 -36.89 -1.21
N GLY A 2 -18.62 -35.62 -1.15
CA GLY A 2 -17.73 -34.49 -1.46
C GLY A 2 -17.86 -33.43 -0.37
N VAL A 3 -16.78 -33.20 0.37
CA VAL A 3 -16.75 -32.19 1.43
C VAL A 3 -16.00 -30.97 0.88
N ARG A 4 -16.75 -29.91 0.58
CA ARG A 4 -16.18 -28.59 0.27
C ARG A 4 -15.78 -27.94 1.59
N PHE A 5 -14.49 -27.73 1.80
CA PHE A 5 -14.01 -26.88 2.91
C PHE A 5 -14.06 -25.42 2.45
N ARG A 6 -15.06 -24.67 2.95
CA ARG A 6 -14.99 -23.20 3.02
C ARG A 6 -14.11 -22.85 4.22
N SER A 7 -12.91 -22.31 3.97
CA SER A 7 -12.16 -21.61 5.00
C SER A 7 -12.60 -20.15 5.01
N GLU A 8 -13.51 -19.84 5.93
CA GLU A 8 -13.94 -18.48 6.26
C GLU A 8 -12.81 -17.75 6.99
N TRP A 9 -12.40 -16.59 6.47
CA TRP A 9 -11.74 -15.56 7.26
C TRP A 9 -12.77 -14.48 7.59
N PRO A 10 -13.11 -14.23 8.86
CA PRO A 10 -14.17 -13.29 9.22
C PRO A 10 -13.61 -11.92 9.57
N TYR A 11 -12.83 -11.26 8.71
CA TYR A 11 -12.54 -9.83 8.86
C TYR A 11 -12.16 -9.24 7.50
N PHE A 12 -13.16 -8.75 6.75
CA PHE A 12 -13.11 -7.63 5.77
C PHE A 12 -14.36 -7.68 4.87
N ARG A 13 -15.55 -7.68 5.49
CA ARG A 13 -16.81 -7.43 4.78
C ARG A 13 -17.17 -5.96 4.96
N TYR A 14 -16.59 -5.10 4.12
CA TYR A 14 -17.19 -3.80 3.82
C TYR A 14 -17.04 -3.48 2.33
N MET A 15 -18.19 -3.54 1.65
CA MET A 15 -18.64 -2.76 0.50
C MET A 15 -17.73 -2.71 -0.74
N LEU A 16 -18.26 -3.18 -1.88
CA LEU A 16 -18.79 -2.33 -2.97
C LEU A 16 -19.30 -3.22 -4.11
N GLY A 17 -20.57 -3.02 -4.49
CA GLY A 17 -21.26 -3.72 -5.58
C GLY A 17 -20.96 -3.13 -6.97
N PRO A 18 -21.71 -3.56 -8.01
CA PRO A 18 -21.39 -3.27 -9.41
C PRO A 18 -21.60 -1.79 -9.76
N VAL A 19 -20.60 -1.18 -10.42
CA VAL A 19 -20.72 0.17 -10.98
C VAL A 19 -21.49 0.10 -12.29
N VAL A 20 -22.81 0.28 -12.19
CA VAL A 20 -23.63 0.74 -13.30
C VAL A 20 -23.27 2.20 -13.56
N ARG A 21 -22.85 2.50 -14.80
CA ARG A 21 -22.64 3.86 -15.28
C ARG A 21 -23.99 4.54 -15.49
N LEU A 22 -24.51 5.17 -14.44
CA LEU A 22 -25.57 6.17 -14.58
C LEU A 22 -24.95 7.56 -14.59
N GLY A 23 -25.35 8.33 -15.59
CA GLY A 23 -24.88 9.69 -15.81
C GLY A 23 -25.27 10.66 -14.70
N GLY A 24 -24.48 11.73 -14.63
CA GLY A 24 -24.97 13.07 -14.34
C GLY A 24 -25.84 13.25 -13.10
N ALA A 25 -25.19 13.34 -11.94
CA ALA A 25 -25.65 14.26 -10.91
C ALA A 25 -24.42 14.82 -10.19
N LYS A 26 -24.25 16.14 -10.26
CA LYS A 26 -23.22 16.88 -9.55
C LYS A 26 -23.61 16.88 -8.08
N HIS A 27 -23.25 15.83 -7.36
CA HIS A 27 -23.44 15.75 -5.92
C HIS A 27 -22.42 16.70 -5.26
N SER A 28 -22.89 17.89 -4.93
CA SER A 28 -22.26 18.80 -4.00
C SER A 28 -21.93 18.05 -2.70
N SER A 29 -20.64 18.01 -2.37
CA SER A 29 -20.10 17.39 -1.16
C SER A 29 -20.86 17.89 0.10
N PRO A 30 -21.39 17.00 0.97
CA PRO A 30 -22.13 17.40 2.17
C PRO A 30 -21.26 18.00 3.29
N TRP A 31 -19.94 18.05 3.12
CA TRP A 31 -19.04 18.68 4.08
C TRP A 31 -18.44 19.96 3.50
N ASN A 32 -19.33 20.77 2.92
CA ASN A 32 -19.05 22.18 2.72
C ASN A 32 -19.30 22.93 4.04
N TRP A 33 -18.31 22.92 4.94
CA TRP A 33 -18.36 23.74 6.16
C TRP A 33 -18.38 25.26 5.85
N LYS A 34 -18.25 25.67 4.58
CA LYS A 34 -18.55 27.03 4.14
C LYS A 34 -20.06 27.18 3.90
N ARG A 35 -20.80 27.51 4.97
CA ARG A 35 -21.86 28.55 5.02
C ARG A 35 -22.77 28.33 6.24
N GLY A 36 -22.78 29.31 7.14
CA GLY A 36 -24.03 29.81 7.71
C GLY A 36 -24.47 29.31 9.09
N TRP A 37 -23.69 29.59 10.13
CA TRP A 37 -24.23 29.73 11.49
C TRP A 37 -23.68 30.99 12.16
N TRP A 38 -24.05 32.16 11.65
CA TRP A 38 -23.92 33.43 12.38
C TRP A 38 -25.04 34.37 11.95
N ARG A 39 -26.22 34.20 12.54
CA ARG A 39 -27.27 35.22 12.47
C ARG A 39 -27.81 35.61 13.84
N HIS A 40 -26.92 35.69 14.83
CA HIS A 40 -27.02 36.64 15.93
C HIS A 40 -25.61 37.11 16.27
N ARG A 41 -25.21 38.28 15.74
CA ARG A 41 -24.00 39.01 16.18
C ARG A 41 -24.42 39.89 17.36
N PRO A 42 -24.13 39.56 18.63
CA PRO A 42 -24.03 40.60 19.62
C PRO A 42 -22.87 41.52 19.18
N ARG A 43 -23.14 42.81 19.09
CA ARG A 43 -22.15 43.83 18.76
C ARG A 43 -21.24 43.99 19.97
N PHE A 44 -20.21 43.16 20.09
CA PHE A 44 -19.15 43.34 21.08
C PHE A 44 -17.78 43.05 20.48
N PHE A 45 -16.92 44.05 20.64
CA PHE A 45 -15.47 44.14 20.46
C PHE A 45 -14.84 44.09 19.06
N LEU A 46 -14.26 45.24 18.70
CA LEU A 46 -13.16 45.40 17.77
C LEU A 46 -11.95 44.60 18.27
N GLY A 47 -11.29 43.89 17.36
CA GLY A 47 -9.84 43.63 17.43
C GLY A 47 -9.44 42.41 18.24
N ASP A 48 -9.46 41.22 17.63
CA ASP A 48 -8.52 40.15 17.98
C ASP A 48 -8.20 39.36 16.71
N ALA A 49 -6.96 39.49 16.23
CA ALA A 49 -6.45 38.69 15.14
C ALA A 49 -6.50 37.21 15.55
N MET A 50 -7.01 36.33 14.67
CA MET A 50 -6.99 34.89 14.94
C MET A 50 -5.56 34.44 15.30
N PRO A 51 -5.37 33.65 16.38
CA PRO A 51 -4.05 33.19 16.75
C PRO A 51 -3.45 32.36 15.60
N THR A 52 -2.26 32.77 15.15
CA THR A 52 -1.50 32.02 14.15
C THR A 52 -0.92 30.75 14.80
N MET A 53 -0.87 29.65 14.05
CA MET A 53 -0.33 28.38 14.56
C MET A 53 1.12 28.60 15.07
N PRO A 54 1.41 28.33 16.36
CA PRO A 54 2.75 28.52 16.88
C PRO A 54 3.74 27.63 16.14
N LYS A 55 4.95 28.12 15.92
CA LYS A 55 6.03 27.31 15.34
C LYS A 55 6.25 26.08 16.23
N ARG A 56 6.35 24.90 15.61
CA ARG A 56 6.75 23.68 16.33
C ARG A 56 8.10 23.92 17.00
N LEU A 57 8.14 23.81 18.33
CA LEU A 57 9.37 23.88 19.10
C LEU A 57 10.33 22.80 18.60
N ARG A 58 11.56 23.19 18.23
CA ARG A 58 12.65 22.28 17.88
C ARG A 58 13.81 22.58 18.83
N PRO A 59 14.05 21.73 19.85
CA PRO A 59 15.19 21.91 20.74
C PRO A 59 16.50 21.95 19.96
N ALA A 60 17.46 22.76 20.41
CA ALA A 60 18.81 22.76 19.87
C ALA A 60 19.41 21.34 19.99
N GLY A 61 20.12 20.89 18.94
CA GLY A 61 20.66 19.53 18.86
C GLY A 61 19.69 18.47 18.31
N THR A 62 18.41 18.81 18.08
CA THR A 62 17.48 17.87 17.42
C THR A 62 17.90 17.65 15.98
N ARG A 63 18.09 16.38 15.58
CA ARG A 63 18.38 16.02 14.18
C ARG A 63 17.35 16.65 13.24
N SER A 64 17.83 17.24 12.15
CA SER A 64 16.97 17.68 11.05
C SER A 64 16.34 16.46 10.36
N GLN A 65 15.24 16.66 9.63
CA GLN A 65 14.66 15.58 8.83
C GLN A 65 15.64 15.07 7.77
N ALA A 66 16.48 15.94 7.22
CA ALA A 66 17.50 15.55 6.24
C ALA A 66 18.54 14.62 6.84
N GLN A 67 19.04 14.93 8.05
CA GLN A 67 19.98 14.06 8.78
C GLN A 67 19.35 12.69 9.08
N ALA A 68 18.12 12.65 9.58
CA ALA A 68 17.42 11.40 9.87
C ALA A 68 17.20 10.54 8.60
N ARG A 69 16.90 11.15 7.46
CA ARG A 69 16.77 10.44 6.17
C ARG A 69 18.11 9.87 5.71
N LYS A 70 19.18 10.67 5.78
CA LYS A 70 20.53 10.22 5.41
C LYS A 70 20.95 9.04 6.27
N GLU A 71 20.83 9.13 7.59
CA GLU A 71 21.15 8.03 8.52
C GLU A 71 20.32 6.76 8.20
N ALA A 72 19.04 6.92 7.83
CA ALA A 72 18.19 5.79 7.44
C ALA A 72 18.61 5.16 6.11
N ASP A 73 19.01 5.97 5.12
CA ASP A 73 19.51 5.48 3.82
C ASP A 73 20.89 4.83 3.97
N ASP A 74 21.77 5.38 4.80
CA ASP A 74 23.08 4.81 5.14
C ASP A 74 22.89 3.42 5.78
N ARG A 75 21.97 3.29 6.75
CA ARG A 75 21.63 1.98 7.36
C ARG A 75 20.98 1.00 6.37
N ARG A 76 20.21 1.50 5.41
CA ARG A 76 19.56 0.68 4.37
C ARG A 76 20.58 0.16 3.35
N GLY A 77 21.65 0.91 3.09
CA GLY A 77 22.60 0.65 2.04
C GLY A 77 22.05 0.88 0.63
N SER A 78 22.94 0.73 -0.35
CA SER A 78 22.62 0.98 -1.76
C SER A 78 21.55 0.02 -2.32
N ALA A 79 20.92 0.39 -3.44
CA ALA A 79 20.01 -0.52 -4.14
C ALA A 79 20.74 -1.77 -4.66
N ALA A 80 21.95 -1.61 -5.20
CA ALA A 80 22.75 -2.69 -5.75
C ALA A 80 23.17 -3.69 -4.68
N SER A 81 23.60 -3.23 -3.50
CA SER A 81 23.95 -4.11 -2.37
C SER A 81 22.76 -4.91 -1.84
N ARG A 82 21.53 -4.47 -2.13
CA ARG A 82 20.29 -5.18 -1.81
C ARG A 82 19.77 -6.07 -2.96
N GLY A 83 20.57 -6.26 -4.01
CA GLY A 83 20.22 -7.10 -5.17
C GLY A 83 19.52 -6.38 -6.32
N TYR A 84 19.10 -5.11 -6.14
CA TYR A 84 18.42 -4.32 -7.17
C TYR A 84 19.43 -3.73 -8.17
N THR A 85 20.00 -4.60 -9.00
CA THR A 85 20.98 -4.28 -10.05
C THR A 85 20.32 -4.06 -11.41
N SER A 86 21.09 -3.66 -12.43
CA SER A 86 20.61 -3.59 -13.82
C SER A 86 20.10 -4.94 -14.34
N ARG A 87 20.67 -6.05 -13.87
CA ARG A 87 20.18 -7.41 -14.13
C ARG A 87 18.76 -7.60 -13.59
N TRP A 88 18.50 -7.13 -12.37
CA TRP A 88 17.16 -7.17 -11.79
C TRP A 88 16.17 -6.33 -12.62
N SER A 89 16.53 -5.09 -12.97
CA SER A 89 15.65 -4.23 -13.78
C SER A 89 15.24 -4.89 -15.10
N LYS A 90 16.19 -5.55 -15.79
CA LYS A 90 15.91 -6.29 -17.04
C LYS A 90 14.99 -7.50 -16.81
N ALA A 91 15.27 -8.27 -15.76
CA ALA A 91 14.48 -9.46 -15.43
C ALA A 91 13.04 -9.08 -15.02
N ALA A 92 12.88 -8.10 -14.15
CA ALA A 92 11.58 -7.60 -13.69
C ALA A 92 10.76 -7.01 -14.86
N ALA A 93 11.38 -6.26 -15.77
CA ALA A 93 10.70 -5.77 -16.96
C ALA A 93 10.24 -6.90 -17.89
N THR A 94 11.04 -7.96 -18.01
CA THR A 94 10.70 -9.12 -18.83
C THR A 94 9.55 -9.92 -18.23
N PHE A 95 9.60 -10.17 -16.93
CA PHE A 95 8.51 -10.80 -16.20
C PHE A 95 7.19 -10.02 -16.36
N ARG A 96 7.20 -8.68 -16.15
CA ARG A 96 6.00 -7.86 -16.32
C ARG A 96 5.39 -7.86 -17.72
N ARG A 97 6.19 -8.07 -18.78
CA ARG A 97 5.66 -8.22 -20.15
C ARG A 97 4.83 -9.50 -20.31
N GLY A 98 5.21 -10.59 -19.65
CA GLY A 98 4.44 -11.83 -19.61
C GLY A 98 3.28 -11.81 -18.61
N HIS A 99 3.37 -10.94 -17.61
CA HIS A 99 2.38 -10.81 -16.53
C HIS A 99 1.84 -9.37 -16.46
N PRO A 100 1.01 -8.93 -17.43
CA PRO A 100 0.59 -7.53 -17.56
C PRO A 100 -0.42 -7.08 -16.49
N LEU A 101 -1.05 -8.02 -15.78
CA LEU A 101 -2.05 -7.74 -14.75
C LEU A 101 -1.51 -8.00 -13.34
N CYS A 102 -2.05 -7.27 -12.37
CA CYS A 102 -1.77 -7.47 -10.95
C CYS A 102 -2.42 -8.77 -10.46
N GLU A 103 -1.60 -9.75 -10.09
CA GLU A 103 -2.07 -11.07 -9.63
C GLU A 103 -2.90 -10.95 -8.35
N TYR A 104 -2.57 -10.02 -7.46
CA TYR A 104 -3.36 -9.75 -6.25
C TYR A 104 -4.75 -9.21 -6.56
N CYS A 105 -4.88 -8.34 -7.57
CA CYS A 105 -6.18 -7.85 -8.00
C CYS A 105 -6.99 -8.96 -8.66
N SER A 106 -6.33 -9.85 -9.41
CA SER A 106 -6.99 -11.00 -10.04
C SER A 106 -7.60 -11.98 -9.02
N LEU A 107 -7.01 -12.12 -7.82
CA LEU A 107 -7.62 -12.90 -6.73
C LEU A 107 -8.97 -12.36 -6.24
N GLU A 108 -9.25 -11.10 -6.53
CA GLU A 108 -10.47 -10.37 -6.14
C GLU A 108 -11.30 -9.99 -7.38
N ASP A 109 -11.11 -10.70 -8.49
CA ASP A 109 -11.81 -10.46 -9.78
C ASP A 109 -11.64 -9.03 -10.33
N ARG A 110 -10.54 -8.36 -9.98
CA ARG A 110 -10.22 -7.00 -10.46
C ARG A 110 -9.14 -7.04 -11.53
N VAL A 111 -9.32 -6.19 -12.55
CA VAL A 111 -8.36 -5.99 -13.64
C VAL A 111 -7.61 -4.69 -13.41
N GLU A 112 -6.34 -4.79 -12.99
CA GLU A 112 -5.44 -3.67 -12.77
C GLU A 112 -4.08 -3.98 -13.41
N PRO A 113 -3.43 -3.04 -14.12
CA PRO A 113 -2.12 -3.28 -14.70
C PRO A 113 -1.04 -3.51 -13.63
N SER A 114 -0.11 -4.42 -13.91
CA SER A 114 1.08 -4.61 -13.07
C SER A 114 2.09 -3.49 -13.34
N THR A 115 2.54 -2.83 -12.27
CA THR A 115 3.52 -1.74 -12.36
C THR A 115 4.89 -2.15 -11.84
N LEU A 116 4.96 -3.19 -11.02
CA LEU A 116 6.19 -3.69 -10.41
C LEU A 116 6.17 -5.21 -10.26
N VAL A 117 7.34 -5.76 -9.93
CA VAL A 117 7.50 -7.15 -9.50
C VAL A 117 7.73 -7.15 -8.00
N ASP A 118 6.91 -7.91 -7.30
CA ASP A 118 6.95 -8.09 -5.87
C ASP A 118 7.56 -9.45 -5.51
N HIS A 119 8.26 -9.51 -4.38
CA HIS A 119 8.75 -10.75 -3.80
C HIS A 119 7.72 -11.24 -2.79
N LEU A 120 7.00 -12.32 -3.11
CA LEU A 120 5.96 -12.89 -2.24
C LEU A 120 6.52 -13.15 -0.83
N TYR A 121 7.69 -13.80 -0.77
CA TYR A 121 8.51 -13.92 0.43
C TYR A 121 9.53 -12.78 0.45
N PRO A 122 9.51 -11.89 1.46
CA PRO A 122 10.45 -10.79 1.55
C PRO A 122 11.89 -11.29 1.64
N HIS A 123 12.72 -10.93 0.66
CA HIS A 123 14.11 -11.37 0.60
C HIS A 123 14.99 -10.88 1.76
N ARG A 124 14.50 -9.94 2.57
CA ARG A 124 15.20 -9.44 3.77
C ARG A 124 15.00 -10.35 4.97
N THR A 125 13.96 -11.17 4.91
CA THR A 125 13.55 -12.09 5.98
C THR A 125 13.86 -13.53 5.58
N TYR A 126 13.74 -13.86 4.30
CA TYR A 126 13.96 -15.21 3.77
C TYR A 126 15.10 -15.18 2.75
N ASP A 127 16.18 -15.89 3.05
CA ASP A 127 17.34 -15.96 2.17
C ASP A 127 17.07 -16.83 0.93
N GLY A 128 17.81 -16.56 -0.16
CA GLY A 128 17.73 -17.34 -1.39
C GLY A 128 16.47 -17.13 -2.24
N VAL A 129 15.49 -16.35 -1.78
CA VAL A 129 14.21 -16.15 -2.51
C VAL A 129 14.29 -15.09 -3.60
N PHE A 130 15.33 -14.24 -3.61
CA PHE A 130 15.40 -13.05 -4.48
C PHE A 130 15.22 -13.37 -5.97
N TRP A 131 15.83 -14.45 -6.44
CA TRP A 131 15.83 -14.87 -7.86
C TRP A 131 14.88 -16.03 -8.16
N ARG A 132 14.08 -16.46 -7.18
CA ARG A 132 13.13 -17.56 -7.35
C ARG A 132 11.85 -17.01 -8.00
N VAL A 133 11.77 -17.19 -9.31
CA VAL A 133 10.68 -16.66 -10.16
C VAL A 133 9.33 -17.24 -9.73
N GLU A 134 9.31 -18.45 -9.15
CA GLU A 134 8.10 -19.04 -8.57
C GLU A 134 7.50 -18.21 -7.41
N TRP A 135 8.25 -17.27 -6.85
CA TRP A 135 7.78 -16.35 -5.80
C TRP A 135 7.82 -14.89 -6.22
N TRP A 136 8.04 -14.62 -7.51
CA TRP A 136 7.77 -13.31 -8.09
C TRP A 136 6.28 -13.16 -8.37
N VAL A 137 5.76 -11.98 -8.06
CA VAL A 137 4.35 -11.64 -8.26
C VAL A 137 4.27 -10.33 -9.03
N ALA A 138 3.52 -10.31 -10.12
CA ALA A 138 3.21 -9.08 -10.84
C ALA A 138 2.18 -8.28 -10.03
N SER A 139 2.53 -7.08 -9.60
CA SER A 139 1.72 -6.32 -8.64
C SER A 139 1.55 -4.87 -9.07
N CYS A 140 0.43 -4.26 -8.69
CA CYS A 140 0.22 -2.83 -8.78
C CYS A 140 0.77 -2.14 -7.51
N ALA A 141 1.07 -0.84 -7.62
CA ALA A 141 1.64 -0.08 -6.51
C ALA A 141 0.75 -0.11 -5.25
N SER A 142 -0.58 -0.06 -5.43
CA SER A 142 -1.55 -0.05 -4.32
C SER A 142 -1.54 -1.36 -3.52
N CYS A 143 -1.61 -2.51 -4.20
CA CYS A 143 -1.56 -3.81 -3.53
C CYS A 143 -0.20 -4.03 -2.85
N HIS A 144 0.90 -3.65 -3.51
CA HIS A 144 2.25 -3.76 -2.96
C HIS A 144 2.44 -2.91 -1.68
N SER A 145 1.97 -1.66 -1.66
CA SER A 145 2.14 -0.78 -0.49
C SER A 145 1.09 -0.98 0.62
N GLY A 146 -0.04 -1.62 0.31
CA GLY A 146 -1.15 -1.82 1.23
C GLY A 146 -1.26 -3.26 1.71
N MET A 147 -2.04 -4.04 0.97
CA MET A 147 -2.40 -5.41 1.35
C MET A 147 -1.16 -6.31 1.53
N LYS A 148 -0.16 -6.24 0.63
CA LYS A 148 1.06 -7.03 0.77
C LYS A 148 1.84 -6.70 2.05
N GLN A 149 1.99 -5.41 2.37
CA GLN A 149 2.67 -5.00 3.62
C GLN A 149 1.92 -5.50 4.86
N ALA A 150 0.59 -5.49 4.85
CA ALA A 150 -0.20 -6.06 5.93
C ALA A 150 0.00 -7.57 6.07
N VAL A 151 0.09 -8.30 4.94
CA VAL A 151 0.38 -9.75 4.94
C VAL A 151 1.79 -10.03 5.46
N GLU A 152 2.80 -9.24 5.05
CA GLU A 152 4.16 -9.37 5.57
C GLU A 152 4.23 -9.14 7.09
N ALA A 153 3.52 -8.12 7.58
CA ALA A 153 3.45 -7.81 9.01
C ALA A 153 2.74 -8.89 9.82
N ALA A 154 1.77 -9.58 9.24
CA ALA A 154 1.10 -10.72 9.87
C ALA A 154 1.98 -11.99 9.94
N GLY A 155 3.12 -12.01 9.26
CA GLY A 155 4.14 -13.05 9.36
C GLY A 155 3.97 -14.21 8.37
N LYS A 156 4.82 -15.24 8.53
CA LYS A 156 4.98 -16.33 7.55
C LYS A 156 3.68 -17.03 7.20
N ALA A 157 2.86 -17.38 8.18
CA ALA A 157 1.61 -18.10 7.95
C ALA A 157 0.64 -17.35 7.01
N ALA A 158 0.59 -16.02 7.10
CA ALA A 158 -0.22 -15.20 6.20
C ALA A 158 0.36 -15.17 4.78
N ILE A 159 1.70 -15.12 4.65
CA ILE A 159 2.39 -15.20 3.35
C ILE A 159 2.15 -16.57 2.71
N ASP A 160 2.26 -17.65 3.48
CA ASP A 160 2.01 -19.02 3.00
C ASP A 160 0.55 -19.18 2.54
N ALA A 161 -0.41 -18.62 3.28
CA ALA A 161 -1.81 -18.61 2.87
C ALA A 161 -2.03 -17.83 1.55
N LEU A 162 -1.35 -16.68 1.39
CA LEU A 162 -1.39 -15.92 0.14
C LEU A 162 -0.74 -16.69 -1.02
N ALA A 163 0.35 -17.43 -0.77
CA ALA A 163 0.97 -18.30 -1.77
C ALA A 163 -0.01 -19.35 -2.30
N ARG A 164 -0.73 -20.02 -1.39
CA ARG A 164 -1.76 -21.00 -1.75
C ARG A 164 -2.88 -20.39 -2.58
N ARG A 165 -3.34 -19.18 -2.23
CA ARG A 165 -4.36 -18.44 -3.02
C ARG A 165 -3.88 -18.11 -4.43
N LEU A 166 -2.60 -17.79 -4.59
CA LEU A 166 -1.95 -17.57 -5.88
C LEU A 166 -1.64 -18.89 -6.63
N GLY A 167 -2.02 -20.05 -6.09
CA GLY A 167 -1.75 -21.36 -6.71
C GLY A 167 -0.29 -21.78 -6.64
N ARG A 168 0.47 -21.28 -5.65
CA ARG A 168 1.90 -21.54 -5.47
C ARG A 168 2.14 -22.36 -4.21
N GLU A 169 3.15 -23.25 -4.24
CA GLU A 169 3.55 -24.00 -3.06
C GLU A 169 4.28 -23.08 -2.06
N PRO A 170 3.95 -23.14 -0.76
CA PRO A 170 4.63 -22.34 0.24
C PRO A 170 6.12 -22.62 0.37
N LEU A 171 6.87 -21.64 0.86
CA LEU A 171 8.28 -21.80 1.21
C LEU A 171 8.39 -22.80 2.37
N THR A 172 9.06 -23.93 2.12
CA THR A 172 9.41 -24.95 3.11
C THR A 172 10.49 -24.46 4.05
#